data_AF-A0A927R198-F1
#
_entry.id   AF-A0A927R198-F1
#
_cell.length_a   1.000
_cell.length_b   1.000
_cell.length_c   1.000
_cell.angle_alpha   90.00
_cell.angle_beta   90.00
_cell.angle_gamma   90.00
#
_symmetry.space_group_name_H-M   'P 1'
#
loop_
_entity.id
_entity.type
_entity.pdbx_description
1 polymer ?
#
loop_
_entity_poly.entity_id
_entity_poly.type
_entity_poly.pdbx_seq_one_letter_code
_entity_poly.pdbx_strand_id
1 'polypeptide(L)' 'MPFANDKIGPAAPPVRTDKGWLTTFHAVDVDPASGKQGWEDTWKKRYTAGIMLLDLEDPRKVNRHEQAAAAGTGDRL' A
#
# COMPACT_ATOMS: atom_id res chain seq x y z
N MET A 1 14.58 -1.88 -0.39
CA MET A 1 13.99 -0.57 -0.74
C MET A 1 12.93 -0.20 0.29
N PRO A 2 12.76 1.08 0.68
CA PRO A 2 11.65 1.51 1.55
C PRO A 2 10.30 1.27 0.87
N PHE A 3 9.27 0.90 1.63
CA PHE A 3 7.95 0.45 1.10
C PHE A 3 7.09 1.54 0.44
N ALA A 4 7.49 2.80 0.53
CA ALA A 4 6.78 3.96 -0.01
C ALA A 4 7.79 5.03 -0.49
N ASN A 5 8.66 4.67 -1.44
CA ASN A 5 9.74 5.56 -1.91
C ASN A 5 9.39 6.39 -3.16
N ASP A 6 8.23 6.16 -3.79
CA ASP A 6 7.75 6.91 -4.96
C ASP A 6 6.47 7.68 -4.62
N LYS A 7 5.42 6.97 -4.17
CA LYS A 7 4.10 7.57 -3.91
C LYS A 7 3.40 6.92 -2.72
N ILE A 8 2.53 7.68 -2.09
CA ILE A 8 1.53 7.20 -1.12
C ILE A 8 0.21 7.92 -1.38
N GLY A 9 -0.92 7.23 -1.25
CA GLY A 9 -2.21 7.84 -1.46
C GLY A 9 -3.36 7.13 -0.74
N PRO A 10 -4.42 7.88 -0.38
CA PRO A 10 -5.64 7.28 0.14
C PRO A 10 -6.34 6.46 -0.94
N ALA A 11 -7.14 5.47 -0.52
CA ALA A 11 -8.04 4.74 -1.41
C ALA A 11 -9.49 5.18 -1.17
N ALA A 12 -10.33 4.35 -0.56
CA ALA A 12 -11.72 4.70 -0.26
C ALA A 12 -11.83 5.67 0.94
N PRO A 13 -12.94 6.44 1.06
CA PRO A 13 -13.23 7.18 2.28
C PRO A 13 -13.19 6.29 3.53
N PRO A 14 -12.71 6.78 4.68
CA PRO A 14 -12.63 5.97 5.90
C PRO A 14 -14.00 5.53 6.43
N VAL A 15 -14.08 4.32 6.98
CA VAL A 15 -15.25 3.77 7.65
C VAL A 15 -15.12 3.98 9.16
N ARG A 16 -16.13 4.60 9.79
CA ARG A 16 -16.17 4.77 11.24
C ARG A 16 -16.45 3.43 11.93
N THR A 17 -15.68 3.13 12.98
CA THR A 17 -15.87 1.97 13.86
C THR A 17 -15.87 2.42 15.33
N ASP A 18 -16.13 1.50 16.27
CA ASP A 18 -15.95 1.74 17.70
C ASP A 18 -14.47 1.85 18.10
N LYS A 19 -13.54 1.37 17.25
CA LYS A 19 -12.09 1.40 17.50
C LYS A 19 -11.36 2.56 16.83
N GLY A 20 -12.02 3.34 15.98
CA GLY A 20 -11.40 4.41 15.18
C GLY A 20 -11.92 4.47 13.75
N TRP A 21 -11.24 5.25 12.91
CA TRP A 21 -11.54 5.31 11.47
C TRP A 21 -10.70 4.28 10.72
N LEU A 22 -11.35 3.25 10.18
CA LEU A 22 -10.73 2.25 9.34
C LEU A 22 -10.56 2.82 7.93
N THR A 23 -9.31 3.02 7.49
CA THR A 23 -8.98 3.56 6.18
C THR A 23 -8.12 2.57 5.39
N THR A 24 -8.18 2.69 4.07
CA THR A 24 -7.34 1.95 3.13
C THR A 24 -6.41 2.92 2.41
N PHE A 25 -5.18 2.49 2.14
CA PHE A 25 -4.19 3.27 1.43
C PHE A 25 -3.43 2.39 0.45
N HIS A 26 -2.76 3.03 -0.51
CA HIS A 26 -1.74 2.39 -1.33
C HIS A 26 -0.40 3.08 -1.13
N ALA A 27 0.66 2.29 -1.16
CA ALA A 27 2.04 2.75 -1.21
C ALA A 27 2.70 2.21 -2.47
N VAL A 28 3.56 3.02 -3.06
CA VAL A 28 4.34 2.67 -4.24
C VAL A 28 5.81 2.78 -3.90
N ASP A 29 6.53 1.72 -4.20
CA ASP A 29 7.98 1.76 -4.24
C ASP A 29 8.52 1.29 -5.59
N VAL A 30 9.64 1.91 -5.97
CA VAL A 30 10.40 1.59 -7.16
C VAL A 30 11.60 0.74 -6.78
N ASP A 31 11.74 -0.38 -7.48
CA ASP A 31 12.91 -1.25 -7.40
C ASP A 31 13.53 -1.42 -8.81
N PRO A 32 14.71 -0.82 -9.07
CA PRO A 32 15.40 -0.95 -10.35
C PRO A 32 15.72 -2.40 -10.74
N ALA A 33 15.87 -3.30 -9.76
CA ALA A 33 16.16 -4.71 -10.01
C ALA A 33 14.91 -5.51 -10.44
N SER A 34 13.70 -4.95 -10.33
CA SER A 34 12.47 -5.67 -10.69
C SER A 34 12.42 -5.98 -12.19
N GLY A 35 12.09 -7.23 -12.52
CA GLY A 35 11.97 -7.72 -13.90
C GLY A 35 10.60 -7.45 -14.53
N LYS A 36 10.10 -8.41 -15.30
CA LYS A 36 8.77 -8.38 -15.88
C LYS A 36 7.72 -8.81 -14.84
N GLN A 37 6.83 -7.89 -14.48
CA GLN A 37 5.73 -8.13 -13.53
C GLN A 37 4.38 -7.60 -14.09
N GLY A 38 4.24 -7.62 -15.42
CA GLY A 38 3.09 -7.09 -16.14
C GLY A 38 3.24 -7.27 -17.65
N TRP A 39 2.52 -6.45 -18.41
CA TRP A 39 2.48 -6.51 -19.88
C TRP A 39 3.70 -5.88 -20.57
N GLU A 40 4.38 -4.96 -19.89
CA GLU A 40 5.57 -4.25 -20.38
C GLU A 40 6.84 -5.10 -20.20
N ASP A 41 7.91 -4.78 -20.93
CA ASP A 41 9.18 -5.52 -20.87
C ASP A 41 9.82 -5.50 -19.48
N THR A 42 9.68 -4.40 -18.76
CA THR A 42 10.05 -4.31 -17.34
C THR A 42 9.05 -3.47 -16.59
N TRP A 43 8.72 -3.86 -15.36
CA TRP A 43 7.85 -3.10 -14.48
C TRP A 43 8.57 -2.86 -13.15
N LYS A 44 8.96 -1.62 -12.89
CA LYS A 44 9.81 -1.27 -11.73
C LYS A 44 9.03 -0.87 -10.49
N LYS A 45 7.70 -0.74 -10.60
CA LYS A 45 6.84 -0.21 -9.54
C LYS A 45 6.10 -1.32 -8.82
N ARG A 46 6.26 -1.42 -7.51
CA ARG A 46 5.43 -2.29 -6.69
C ARG A 46 4.34 -1.48 -6.02
N TYR A 47 3.09 -1.91 -6.18
CA TYR A 47 1.95 -1.34 -5.48
C TYR A 47 1.61 -2.24 -4.28
N THR A 48 1.59 -1.62 -3.11
CA THR A 48 1.26 -2.25 -1.83
C THR A 48 -0.07 -1.69 -1.36
N ALA A 49 -1.03 -2.56 -1.05
CA ALA A 49 -2.27 -2.16 -0.39
C ALA A 49 -2.09 -2.26 1.13
N GLY A 50 -2.64 -1.30 1.85
CA GLY A 50 -2.58 -1.29 3.30
C GLY A 50 -3.88 -0.80 3.93
N ILE A 51 -4.05 -1.18 5.19
CA ILE A 51 -5.14 -0.71 6.05
C ILE A 51 -4.54 0.02 7.24
N MET A 52 -5.26 1.03 7.72
CA MET A 52 -4.86 1.82 8.87
C MET A 52 -6.08 2.14 9.73
N LEU A 53 -5.88 2.15 11.04
CA LEU A 53 -6.86 2.60 12.00
C LEU A 53 -6.39 3.95 12.56
N LEU A 54 -7.12 5.01 12.21
CA LEU A 54 -6.90 6.36 12.73
C LEU A 54 -7.69 6.56 14.03
N ASP A 55 -7.19 7.43 14.89
CA ASP A 55 -7.88 7.77 16.14
C ASP A 55 -9.28 8.36 15.89
N LEU A 56 -10.24 8.01 16.75
CA LEU A 56 -11.64 8.38 16.58
C LEU A 56 -11.89 9.89 16.79
N GLU A 57 -11.17 10.50 17.74
CA GLU A 57 -11.31 11.91 18.10
C GLU A 57 -10.36 12.80 17.28
N ASP A 58 -9.13 12.34 17.05
CA ASP A 58 -8.12 13.05 16.27
C ASP A 58 -7.58 12.19 15.11
N PRO A 59 -8.25 12.19 13.93
CA PRO A 59 -7.90 11.30 12.82
C PRO A 59 -6.53 11.59 12.17
N ARG A 60 -5.80 12.62 12.64
CA ARG A 60 -4.40 12.85 12.24
C ARG A 60 -3.44 11.87 12.93
N LYS A 61 -3.89 11.17 13.97
CA LYS A 61 -3.11 10.18 14.72
C LYS A 61 -3.39 8.78 14.20
N VAL A 62 -2.31 8.03 14.00
CA VAL A 62 -2.35 6.63 13.58
C VAL A 62 -2.28 5.73 14.81
N ASN A 63 -3.32 4.93 15.05
CA ASN A 63 -3.36 3.96 16.14
C ASN A 63 -2.74 2.61 15.73
N ARG A 64 -2.97 2.19 14.48
CA ARG A 64 -2.42 0.94 13.91
C ARG A 64 -2.35 1.03 12.39
N HIS A 65 -1.40 0.33 11.77
CA HIS A 65 -1.42 0.06 10.33
C HIS A 65 -0.89 -1.35 10.02
N GLU A 66 -1.33 -1.90 8.90
CA GLU A 66 -0.86 -3.17 8.34
C GLU A 66 -0.82 -3.06 6.81
N GLN A 67 0.12 -3.76 6.17
CA GLN A 67 0.35 -3.68 4.74
C GLN A 67 0.67 -5.04 4.14
N ALA A 68 0.14 -5.29 2.94
CA ALA A 68 0.44 -6.47 2.15
C ALA A 68 0.88 -6.05 0.75
N ALA A 69 2.10 -6.43 0.38
CA ALA A 69 2.58 -6.26 -0.99
C ALA A 69 2.07 -7.42 -1.84
N ALA A 70 1.58 -7.13 -3.05
CA ALA A 70 1.35 -8.20 -4.03
C ALA A 70 2.71 -8.82 -4.38
N ALA A 71 2.88 -10.12 -4.14
CA ALA A 71 4.02 -10.85 -4.66
C ALA A 71 3.89 -10.87 -6.18
N GLY A 72 4.82 -10.21 -6.89
CA GLY A 72 4.93 -10.38 -8.34
C GLY A 72 5.07 -11.87 -8.62
N THR A 73 4.20 -12.42 -9.47
CA THR A 73 4.28 -13.79 -9.94
C THR A 73 5.62 -13.98 -10.64
N GLY A 74 6.62 -14.42 -9.91
CA GLY A 74 7.84 -14.96 -10.48
C GLY A 74 7.45 -16.23 -11.23
N ASP A 75 7.70 -16.22 -12.53
CA ASP A 75 7.67 -17.36 -13.45
C ASP A 75 6.55 -18.38 -13.21
N ARG A 76 5.41 -18.13 -13.86
CA ARG A 76 4.54 -19.21 -14.32
C ARG A 76 4.31 -19.03 -15.82
N LEU A 77 4.93 -19.96 -16.56
CA LEU A 77 4.92 -20.20 -18.01
C LEU A 77 6.05 -19.51 -18.80
#